data_AF-A0A965KC37-F1
#
_entry.id   AF-A0A965KC37-F1
#
_cell.length_a   1.000
_cell.length_b   1.000
_cell.length_c   1.000
_cell.angle_alpha   90.00
_cell.angle_beta   90.00
_cell.angle_gamma   90.00
#
_symmetry.space_group_name_H-M   'P 1'
#
loop_
_entity.id
_entity.type
_entity.pdbx_description
1 polymer ?
#
loop_
_entity_poly.entity_id
_entity_poly.type
_entity_poly.pdbx_seq_one_letter_code
_entity_poly.pdbx_strand_id
1 'polypeptide(L)'
;MIDPADAIEVLLEELKRQKAEGVLRVGVSSESIQLLKSLGAGSAAKPSTPLKSAILSKETIKAQPSKTFETRAGIVNSNTDASATPAPSPPVVTLPSGTKLKQMEWLQKVVSDCEQTRRHLKNGIKPMLGFGSLDAKVVLVGDLPGIEELEAGRPFVGDVG
;
A
#
# COMPACT_ATOMS: atom_id res chain seq x y z
N MET A 1 16.07 12.13 34.40
CA MET A 1 14.84 11.37 34.11
C MET A 1 13.98 12.30 33.27
N ILE A 2 13.84 12.04 31.98
CA ILE A 2 13.03 12.89 31.10
C ILE A 2 11.56 12.66 31.46
N ASP A 3 10.81 13.73 31.64
CA ASP A 3 9.37 13.65 31.85
C ASP A 3 8.73 13.03 30.60
N PRO A 4 7.83 12.04 30.72
CA PRO A 4 7.09 11.52 29.58
C PRO A 4 6.37 12.61 28.76
N ALA A 5 5.97 13.73 29.37
CA ALA A 5 5.39 14.86 28.65
C ALA A 5 6.45 15.54 27.75
N ASP A 6 7.62 15.84 28.30
CA ASP A 6 8.74 16.44 27.56
C ASP A 6 9.20 15.53 26.41
N ALA A 7 9.19 14.21 26.62
CA ALA A 7 9.54 13.24 25.57
C ALA A 7 8.59 13.31 24.36
N ILE A 8 7.30 13.54 24.59
CA ILE A 8 6.31 13.68 23.49
C ILE A 8 6.51 14.98 22.74
N GLU A 9 6.80 16.08 23.45
CA GLU A 9 7.06 17.38 22.83
C GLU A 9 8.31 17.34 21.94
N VAL A 10 9.39 16.71 22.41
CA VAL A 10 10.62 16.51 21.63
C VAL A 10 10.36 15.68 20.38
N LEU A 11 9.57 14.60 20.48
CA LEU A 11 9.19 13.80 19.31
C LEU A 11 8.36 14.61 18.30
N LEU A 12 7.45 15.47 18.79
CA LEU A 12 6.63 16.32 17.95
C LEU A 12 7.46 17.38 17.21
N GLU A 13 8.45 17.96 17.88
CA GLU A 13 9.38 18.92 17.27
C GLU A 13 10.21 18.26 16.17
N GLU A 14 10.72 17.06 16.42
CA GLU A 14 11.47 16.29 15.43
C GLU A 14 10.61 15.93 14.20
N LEU A 15 9.36 15.51 14.39
CA LEU A 15 8.44 15.23 13.27
C LEU A 15 8.12 16.50 12.45
N LYS A 16 8.04 17.67 13.09
CA LYS A 16 7.87 18.95 12.38
C LYS A 16 9.10 19.31 11.55
N ARG A 17 10.30 19.10 12.09
CA ARG A 17 11.57 19.30 11.37
C ARG A 17 11.63 18.41 10.13
N GLN A 18 11.35 17.11 10.28
CA GLN A 18 11.32 16.15 9.17
C GLN A 18 10.30 16.53 8.09
N LYS A 19 9.12 17.02 8.48
CA LYS A 19 8.12 17.53 7.54
C LYS A 19 8.63 18.75 6.76
N ALA A 20 9.31 19.69 7.43
CA ALA A 20 9.91 20.85 6.77
C ALA A 20 11.03 20.46 5.79
N GLU A 21 11.73 19.35 6.06
CA GLU A 21 12.74 18.75 5.18
C GLU A 21 12.14 17.89 4.05
N GLY A 22 10.81 17.83 3.94
CA GLY A 22 10.11 17.13 2.86
C GLY A 22 9.88 15.63 3.09
N VAL A 23 10.12 15.13 4.30
CA VAL A 23 9.78 13.74 4.67
C VAL A 23 8.27 13.63 4.83
N LEU A 24 7.63 12.90 3.91
CA LEU A 24 6.16 12.72 3.90
C LEU A 24 5.69 11.47 4.64
N ARG A 25 6.59 10.52 4.94
CA ARG A 25 6.25 9.22 5.53
C ARG A 25 7.29 8.81 6.56
N VAL A 26 6.83 8.28 7.70
CA VAL A 26 7.66 7.74 8.77
C VAL A 26 7.22 6.30 9.05
N GLY A 27 8.18 5.39 9.16
CA GLY A 27 7.91 3.99 9.50
C GLY A 27 7.60 3.85 10.99
N VAL A 28 6.49 3.19 11.31
CA VAL A 28 6.10 2.86 12.68
C VAL A 28 5.81 1.36 12.78
N SER A 29 6.25 0.72 13.85
CA SER A 29 6.01 -0.71 14.06
C SER A 29 4.55 -0.98 14.41
N SER A 30 4.04 -2.15 14.02
CA SER A 30 2.69 -2.60 14.37
C SER A 30 2.48 -2.67 15.88
N GLU A 31 3.50 -3.08 16.64
CA GLU A 31 3.47 -3.10 18.11
C GLU A 31 3.26 -1.69 18.69
N SER A 32 3.98 -0.67 18.18
CA SER A 32 3.82 0.72 18.65
C SER A 32 2.40 1.23 18.43
N ILE A 33 1.79 0.90 17.27
CA ILE A 33 0.41 1.26 16.96
C ILE A 33 -0.57 0.55 17.91
N GLN A 34 -0.32 -0.72 18.24
CA GLN A 34 -1.16 -1.48 19.18
C GLN A 34 -1.08 -0.91 20.61
N LEU A 35 0.11 -0.53 21.08
CA LEU A 35 0.27 0.15 22.36
C LEU A 35 -0.47 1.49 22.37
N LEU A 36 -0.34 2.31 21.32
CA LEU A 36 -1.03 3.60 21.27
C LEU A 36 -2.56 3.43 21.28
N LYS A 37 -3.08 2.41 20.58
CA LYS A 37 -4.50 2.05 20.59
C LYS A 37 -4.97 1.60 21.97
N SER A 38 -4.17 0.83 22.71
CA SER A 38 -4.55 0.37 24.05
C SER A 38 -4.57 1.51 25.08
N LEU A 39 -3.66 2.49 24.96
CA LEU A 39 -3.70 3.72 25.77
C LEU A 39 -4.93 4.58 25.43
N GLY A 40 -5.30 4.69 24.14
CA GLY A 40 -6.49 5.42 23.70
C GLY A 40 -7.82 4.72 24.00
N ALA A 41 -7.81 3.40 24.16
CA ALA A 41 -8.99 2.59 24.45
C ALA A 41 -9.51 2.72 25.90
N GLY A 42 -8.81 3.47 26.77
CA GLY A 42 -9.28 3.81 28.11
C GLY A 42 -10.57 4.65 28.18
N SER A 43 -11.10 5.12 27.04
CA SER A 43 -12.32 5.92 26.96
C SER A 43 -13.45 5.28 26.12
N ALA A 44 -13.48 3.96 25.97
CA ALA A 44 -14.61 3.28 25.33
C ALA A 44 -15.03 2.01 26.10
N ALA A 45 -16.30 1.99 26.51
CA ALA A 45 -16.92 0.87 27.18
C ALA A 45 -16.93 -0.41 26.31
N LYS A 46 -16.76 -1.55 27.00
CA LYS A 46 -16.79 -2.96 26.54
C LYS A 46 -17.96 -3.29 25.59
N PRO A 47 -17.86 -4.33 24.71
CA PRO A 47 -18.06 -5.70 25.19
C PRO A 47 -17.24 -6.86 24.53
N SER A 48 -17.09 -7.90 25.36
CA SER A 48 -16.96 -9.37 25.13
C SER A 48 -15.95 -10.02 24.17
N THR A 49 -15.16 -10.92 24.79
CA THR A 49 -14.26 -11.99 24.28
C THR A 49 -14.99 -13.12 23.50
N PRO A 50 -14.30 -13.99 22.73
CA PRO A 50 -13.62 -15.17 23.32
C PRO A 50 -12.27 -15.63 22.69
N LEU A 51 -11.32 -15.92 23.59
CA LEU A 51 -10.37 -17.07 23.69
C LEU A 51 -9.89 -17.87 22.45
N LYS A 52 -8.56 -17.80 22.19
CA LYS A 52 -7.52 -18.88 22.23
C LYS A 52 -6.45 -18.71 21.15
N SER A 53 -5.17 -18.56 21.53
CA SER A 53 -4.20 -19.67 21.58
C SER A 53 -2.80 -19.13 21.90
N ALA A 54 -2.11 -19.81 22.80
CA ALA A 54 -0.76 -19.53 23.24
C ALA A 54 0.28 -20.14 22.28
N ILE A 55 1.40 -19.45 22.02
CA ILE A 55 2.71 -20.10 21.84
C ILE A 55 3.81 -19.21 22.47
N LEU A 56 4.57 -19.90 23.31
CA LEU A 56 5.75 -19.55 24.09
C LEU A 56 6.96 -19.24 23.18
N SER A 57 7.83 -18.28 23.53
CA SER A 57 9.28 -18.49 23.77
C SER A 57 10.08 -17.19 23.89
N LYS A 58 10.76 -17.09 25.03
CA LYS A 58 11.92 -16.26 25.42
C LYS A 58 13.09 -16.63 24.46
N GLU A 59 14.02 -15.76 24.04
CA GLU A 59 15.16 -15.31 24.85
C GLU A 59 16.10 -14.39 24.01
N THR A 60 16.51 -13.26 24.61
CA THR A 60 17.84 -12.61 24.64
C THR A 60 18.74 -12.52 23.39
N ILE A 61 19.03 -11.29 22.93
CA ILE A 61 20.42 -10.86 22.59
C ILE A 61 20.68 -9.42 23.09
N LYS A 62 21.88 -9.27 23.65
CA LYS A 62 22.51 -8.22 24.47
C LYS A 62 23.04 -7.06 23.59
N ALA A 63 22.79 -5.79 23.98
CA ALA A 63 23.51 -4.59 23.51
C ALA A 63 24.92 -4.54 24.16
N GLN A 64 26.02 -3.97 23.66
CA GLN A 64 26.41 -2.78 22.86
C GLN A 64 27.92 -3.00 22.47
N PRO A 65 28.71 -2.11 21.82
CA PRO A 65 28.42 -0.79 21.24
C PRO A 65 28.88 -0.57 19.79
N SER A 66 28.23 0.37 19.13
CA SER A 66 28.58 0.88 17.81
C SER A 66 29.89 1.67 17.85
N LYS A 67 30.89 1.25 17.06
CA LYS A 67 32.00 2.12 16.69
C LYS A 67 31.54 3.03 15.55
N THR A 68 31.83 4.31 15.77
CA THR A 68 31.85 5.43 14.83
C THR A 68 32.18 5.01 13.39
N PHE A 69 31.35 5.44 12.44
CA PHE A 69 31.79 5.63 11.06
C PHE A 69 31.49 7.05 10.63
N GLU A 70 32.57 7.80 10.52
CA GLU A 70 32.65 9.08 9.85
C GLU A 70 32.34 8.93 8.35
N THR A 71 31.80 10.02 7.82
CA THR A 71 31.56 10.33 6.42
C THR A 71 32.64 9.82 5.48
N ARG A 72 32.24 8.95 4.54
CA ARG A 72 32.91 8.81 3.25
C ARG A 72 31.85 8.88 2.17
N ALA A 73 31.98 9.88 1.30
CA ALA A 73 31.27 9.93 0.03
C ALA A 73 31.47 8.60 -0.70
N GLY A 74 30.41 7.82 -0.77
CA GLY A 74 30.38 6.48 -1.30
C GLY A 74 29.06 6.30 -2.03
N ILE A 75 29.16 6.26 -3.35
CA ILE A 75 28.32 5.52 -4.31
C ILE A 75 27.00 5.05 -3.70
N VAL A 76 25.90 5.64 -4.18
CA VAL A 76 24.55 5.09 -4.00
C VAL A 76 24.59 3.67 -4.56
N ASN A 77 24.78 2.70 -3.68
CA ASN A 77 24.34 1.34 -3.92
C ASN A 77 22.82 1.42 -3.85
N SER A 78 22.20 1.71 -4.99
CA SER A 78 20.87 1.21 -5.25
C SER A 78 20.96 -0.30 -4.98
N ASN A 79 20.33 -0.77 -3.91
CA ASN A 79 19.91 -2.16 -3.85
C ASN A 79 18.94 -2.33 -5.02
N THR A 80 19.50 -2.59 -6.20
CA THR A 80 18.84 -3.31 -7.27
C THR A 80 18.53 -4.66 -6.68
N ASP A 81 17.31 -4.81 -6.17
CA ASP A 81 16.71 -6.13 -6.12
C ASP A 81 16.90 -6.76 -7.50
N ALA A 82 17.50 -7.94 -7.45
CA ALA A 82 18.01 -8.65 -8.59
C ALA A 82 16.90 -8.92 -9.62
N SER A 83 17.20 -8.57 -10.88
CA SER A 83 16.57 -9.09 -12.09
C SER A 83 15.05 -8.93 -12.18
N ALA A 84 14.56 -7.69 -12.25
CA ALA A 84 13.31 -7.45 -12.96
C ALA A 84 13.54 -7.77 -14.45
N THR A 85 13.09 -8.94 -14.90
CA THR A 85 13.04 -9.27 -16.33
C THR A 85 12.31 -8.12 -17.03
N PRO A 86 12.89 -7.49 -18.07
CA PRO A 86 12.22 -6.44 -18.80
C PRO A 86 10.82 -6.88 -19.23
N ALA A 87 9.82 -6.03 -19.04
CA ALA A 87 8.48 -6.32 -19.52
C ALA A 87 8.55 -6.60 -21.03
N PRO A 88 7.80 -7.59 -21.54
CA PRO A 88 7.76 -7.85 -22.97
C PRO A 88 7.25 -6.60 -23.70
N SER A 89 7.65 -6.43 -24.96
CA SER A 89 7.10 -5.36 -25.79
C SER A 89 5.56 -5.47 -25.84
N PRO A 90 4.83 -4.35 -25.73
CA PRO A 90 3.39 -4.39 -25.68
C PRO A 90 2.83 -4.93 -27.01
N PRO A 91 1.84 -5.85 -26.97
CA PRO A 91 1.21 -6.35 -28.17
C PRO A 91 0.40 -5.24 -28.86
N VAL A 92 0.38 -5.26 -30.20
CA VAL A 92 -0.50 -4.39 -30.98
C VAL A 92 -1.91 -4.96 -30.93
N VAL A 93 -2.85 -4.20 -30.39
CA VAL A 93 -4.26 -4.60 -30.25
C VAL A 93 -5.11 -3.81 -31.25
N THR A 94 -5.78 -4.51 -32.16
CA THR A 94 -6.74 -3.90 -33.10
C THR A 94 -8.15 -4.24 -32.66
N LEU A 95 -9.00 -3.22 -32.48
CA LEU A 95 -10.39 -3.42 -32.07
C LEU A 95 -11.20 -4.08 -33.21
N PRO A 96 -12.07 -5.04 -32.90
CA PRO A 96 -12.96 -5.64 -33.89
C PRO A 96 -14.01 -4.63 -34.36
N SER A 97 -14.52 -4.81 -35.58
CA SER A 97 -15.68 -4.06 -36.07
C SER A 97 -16.92 -4.36 -35.20
N GLY A 98 -17.73 -3.34 -34.93
CA GLY A 98 -18.97 -3.52 -34.19
C GLY A 98 -19.38 -2.29 -33.40
N THR A 99 -20.36 -2.46 -32.52
CA THR A 99 -20.77 -1.43 -31.57
C THR A 99 -19.71 -1.25 -30.48
N LYS A 100 -19.63 -0.04 -29.90
CA LYS A 100 -18.71 0.25 -28.79
C LYS A 100 -18.85 -0.75 -27.63
N LEU A 101 -20.08 -1.18 -27.34
CA LEU A 101 -20.35 -2.16 -26.29
C LEU A 101 -19.66 -3.50 -26.59
N LYS A 102 -19.81 -4.03 -27.80
CA LYS A 102 -19.13 -5.27 -28.22
C LYS A 102 -17.61 -5.12 -28.22
N GLN A 103 -17.09 -3.97 -28.62
CA GLN A 103 -15.67 -3.68 -28.58
C GLN A 103 -15.13 -3.65 -27.15
N MET A 104 -15.86 -3.07 -26.20
CA MET A 104 -15.47 -3.05 -24.78
C MET A 104 -15.54 -4.44 -24.13
N GLU A 105 -16.58 -5.23 -24.41
CA GLU A 105 -16.66 -6.61 -23.95
C GLU A 105 -15.50 -7.47 -24.50
N TRP A 106 -15.14 -7.25 -25.77
CA TRP A 106 -13.98 -7.89 -26.37
C TRP A 106 -12.67 -7.44 -25.70
N LEU A 107 -12.49 -6.15 -25.46
CA LEU A 107 -11.30 -5.61 -24.81
C LEU A 107 -11.16 -6.16 -23.39
N GLN A 108 -12.27 -6.28 -22.65
CA GLN A 108 -12.26 -6.88 -21.32
C GLN A 108 -11.79 -8.33 -21.32
N LYS A 109 -12.18 -9.13 -22.33
CA LYS A 109 -11.67 -10.49 -22.51
C LYS A 109 -10.18 -10.49 -22.81
N VAL A 110 -9.73 -9.67 -23.76
CA VAL A 110 -8.30 -9.57 -24.11
C VAL A 110 -7.43 -9.22 -22.90
N VAL A 111 -7.86 -8.25 -22.08
CA VAL A 111 -7.12 -7.87 -20.87
C VAL A 111 -7.17 -8.96 -19.80
N SER A 112 -8.31 -9.65 -19.64
CA SER A 112 -8.45 -10.77 -18.69
C SER A 112 -7.60 -11.98 -19.08
N ASP A 113 -7.43 -12.22 -20.37
CA ASP A 113 -6.64 -13.34 -20.91
C ASP A 113 -5.15 -12.98 -21.05
N CYS A 114 -4.78 -11.70 -20.92
CA CYS A 114 -3.40 -11.26 -21.00
C CYS A 114 -2.55 -11.87 -19.88
N GLU A 115 -1.45 -12.53 -20.27
CA GLU A 115 -0.56 -13.20 -19.32
C GLU A 115 0.02 -12.23 -18.29
N GLN A 116 0.43 -11.02 -18.71
CA GLN A 116 0.99 -10.03 -17.80
C GLN A 116 -0.06 -9.58 -16.77
N THR A 117 -1.29 -9.31 -17.20
CA THR A 117 -2.39 -9.00 -16.27
C THR A 117 -2.58 -10.12 -15.24
N ARG A 118 -2.64 -11.37 -15.70
CA ARG A 118 -2.84 -12.54 -14.81
C ARG A 118 -1.67 -12.75 -13.85
N ARG A 119 -0.43 -12.42 -14.24
CA ARG A 119 0.75 -12.46 -13.36
C ARG A 119 0.67 -11.46 -12.22
N HIS A 120 0.02 -10.32 -12.42
CA HIS A 120 -0.09 -9.25 -11.42
C HIS A 120 -1.37 -9.31 -10.58
N LEU A 121 -2.37 -10.09 -10.99
CA LEU A 121 -3.60 -10.29 -10.24
C LEU A 121 -3.45 -11.37 -9.18
N LYS A 122 -4.02 -11.13 -8.00
CA LYS A 122 -4.20 -12.18 -6.98
C LYS A 122 -5.37 -13.08 -7.36
N ASN A 123 -5.35 -14.31 -6.85
CA ASN A 123 -6.40 -15.30 -7.09
C ASN A 123 -7.80 -14.74 -6.78
N GLY A 124 -8.73 -14.92 -7.72
CA GLY A 124 -10.12 -14.49 -7.59
C GLY A 124 -10.40 -13.03 -7.93
N ILE A 125 -9.37 -12.20 -8.15
CA ILE A 125 -9.54 -10.80 -8.54
C ILE A 125 -9.59 -10.67 -10.06
N LYS A 126 -10.56 -9.92 -10.57
CA LYS A 126 -10.69 -9.60 -12.00
C LYS A 126 -10.07 -8.24 -12.31
N PRO A 127 -9.48 -8.05 -13.51
CA PRO A 127 -9.02 -6.74 -13.93
C PRO A 127 -10.19 -5.79 -14.16
N MET A 128 -10.00 -4.53 -13.78
CA MET A 128 -11.00 -3.47 -13.90
C MET A 128 -10.56 -2.45 -14.96
N LEU A 129 -11.30 -2.35 -16.07
CA LEU A 129 -11.02 -1.42 -17.16
C LEU A 129 -11.67 -0.04 -17.00
N GLY A 130 -12.70 0.07 -16.15
CA GLY A 130 -13.47 1.29 -15.95
C GLY A 130 -14.98 1.03 -15.97
N PHE A 131 -15.75 2.06 -15.62
CA PHE A 131 -17.21 2.01 -15.54
C PHE A 131 -17.80 3.36 -16.01
N GLY A 132 -18.95 3.33 -16.71
CA GLY A 132 -19.64 4.54 -17.14
C GLY A 132 -20.26 4.44 -18.54
N SER A 133 -20.62 5.60 -19.10
CA SER A 133 -21.18 5.69 -20.45
C SER A 133 -20.10 5.54 -21.53
N LEU A 134 -20.37 4.71 -22.53
CA LEU A 134 -19.49 4.54 -23.71
C LEU A 134 -19.49 5.75 -24.66
N ASP A 135 -20.43 6.68 -24.45
CA ASP A 135 -20.54 7.93 -25.18
C ASP A 135 -20.12 9.14 -24.34
N ALA A 136 -19.51 8.90 -23.18
CA ALA A 136 -18.96 9.94 -22.33
C ALA A 136 -18.00 10.84 -23.12
N LYS A 137 -18.09 12.14 -22.85
CA LYS A 137 -17.20 13.16 -23.44
C LYS A 137 -15.95 13.40 -22.58
N VAL A 138 -16.00 12.97 -21.32
CA VAL A 138 -14.93 13.10 -20.33
C VAL A 138 -14.69 11.72 -19.74
N VAL A 139 -13.41 11.37 -19.57
CA VAL A 139 -12.97 10.14 -18.91
C VAL A 139 -12.14 10.54 -17.71
N LEU A 140 -12.46 9.97 -16.55
CA LEU A 140 -11.71 10.14 -15.31
C LEU A 140 -10.81 8.92 -15.14
N VAL A 141 -9.52 9.15 -14.93
CA VAL A 141 -8.52 8.10 -14.74
C VAL A 141 -7.89 8.28 -13.37
N GLY A 142 -8.08 7.28 -12.52
CA GLY A 142 -7.45 7.21 -11.21
C GLY A 142 -6.13 6.44 -11.26
N ASP A 143 -5.61 6.11 -10.08
CA ASP A 143 -4.42 5.28 -9.93
C ASP A 143 -4.79 3.79 -9.89
N LEU A 144 -4.77 3.17 -8.71
CA LEU A 144 -5.10 1.76 -8.50
C LEU A 144 -6.42 1.63 -7.73
N PRO A 145 -7.22 0.57 -8.00
CA PRO A 145 -8.41 0.29 -7.20
C PRO A 145 -8.00 -0.08 -5.77
N GLY A 146 -8.69 0.51 -4.79
CA GLY A 146 -8.61 0.13 -3.39
C GLY A 146 -9.40 -1.14 -3.11
N ILE A 147 -9.45 -1.52 -1.83
CA ILE A 147 -10.10 -2.77 -1.39
C ILE A 147 -11.60 -2.74 -1.69
N GLU A 148 -12.26 -1.63 -1.38
CA GLU A 148 -13.70 -1.45 -1.59
C GLU A 148 -14.06 -1.48 -3.08
N GLU A 149 -13.26 -0.86 -3.95
CA GLU A 149 -13.44 -0.97 -5.41
C GLU A 149 -13.31 -2.41 -5.91
N LEU A 150 -12.31 -3.15 -5.41
CA LEU A 150 -12.06 -4.52 -5.82
C LEU A 150 -13.21 -5.45 -5.40
N GLU A 151 -13.74 -5.27 -4.19
CA GLU A 151 -14.89 -6.05 -3.69
C GLU A 151 -16.17 -5.71 -4.45
N ALA A 152 -16.43 -4.44 -4.73
CA ALA A 152 -17.59 -3.99 -5.51
C ALA A 152 -17.46 -4.29 -7.01
N GLY A 153 -16.24 -4.52 -7.50
CA GLY A 153 -15.94 -4.66 -8.92
C GLY A 153 -16.19 -3.37 -9.72
N ARG A 154 -16.11 -2.21 -9.06
CA ARG A 154 -16.40 -0.89 -9.66
C ARG A 154 -15.39 0.15 -9.16
N PRO A 155 -14.92 1.06 -10.02
CA PRO A 155 -13.97 2.09 -9.62
C PRO A 155 -14.68 3.18 -8.82
N PHE A 156 -13.92 3.89 -7.96
CA PHE A 156 -14.39 5.08 -7.23
C PHE A 156 -15.65 4.82 -6.37
N VAL A 157 -15.64 3.76 -5.55
CA VAL A 157 -16.76 3.48 -4.63
C VAL A 157 -16.43 3.77 -3.17
N GLY A 158 -15.14 3.89 -2.82
CA GLY A 158 -14.75 4.23 -1.46
C GLY A 158 -14.84 5.71 -1.15
N ASP A 159 -14.39 6.11 0.05
CA ASP A 159 -14.56 7.47 0.60
C ASP A 159 -14.08 8.63 -0.30
N VAL A 160 -13.12 8.37 -1.19
CA VAL A 160 -12.53 9.35 -2.13
C VAL A 160 -13.16 9.32 -3.53
N GLY A 161 -14.08 8.39 -3.78
CA GLY A 161 -14.73 8.16 -5.07
C GLY A 161 -15.85 9.13 -5.43
#